data_AF-V5RHY4-F1
#
_entry.id   AF-V5RHY4-F1
#
_cell.length_a   1.000
_cell.length_b   1.000
_cell.length_c   1.000
_cell.angle_alpha   90.00
_cell.angle_beta   90.00
_cell.angle_gamma   90.00
#
_symmetry.space_group_name_H-M   'P 1'
#
loop_
_entity.id
_entity.type
_entity.pdbx_description
1 polymer ?
#
loop_
_entity_poly.entity_id
_entity_poly.type
_entity_poly.pdbx_seq_one_letter_code
_entity_poly.pdbx_strand_id
1 'polypeptide(L)'
;MKGLKLTFGLLSTIPTILISTNVISCGKDKNMVQVFCLDNRTGKPWTNYERAGITTLDKTKVKKYTLQELRAEGLCKITFYFDDGSFDNTQNKWWEGYKYQYISYFKNLLNLDYIEE
;
A
#
# COMPACT_ATOMS: atom_id res chain seq x y z
N MET A 1 35.17 50.41 -42.46
CA MET A 1 35.30 49.50 -41.31
C MET A 1 33.94 48.88 -41.06
N LYS A 2 33.81 47.55 -41.17
CA LYS A 2 32.52 46.82 -41.11
C LYS A 2 32.19 46.52 -39.65
N GLY A 3 31.10 47.12 -39.15
CA GLY A 3 30.59 46.88 -37.80
C GLY A 3 29.84 45.56 -37.71
N LEU A 4 30.32 44.68 -36.84
CA LEU A 4 29.76 43.36 -36.51
C LEU A 4 28.42 43.55 -35.76
N LYS A 5 27.31 43.07 -36.33
CA LYS A 5 25.98 43.10 -35.69
C LYS A 5 25.76 41.75 -34.99
N LEU A 6 25.82 41.72 -33.67
CA LEU A 6 25.43 40.58 -32.83
C LEU A 6 23.91 40.57 -32.66
N THR A 7 23.24 39.58 -33.23
CA THR A 7 21.82 39.29 -32.94
C THR A 7 21.74 38.30 -31.79
N PHE A 8 21.30 38.76 -30.61
CA PHE A 8 20.91 37.90 -29.50
C PHE A 8 19.55 37.29 -29.81
N GLY A 9 19.51 35.98 -30.04
CA GLY A 9 18.26 35.22 -30.16
C GLY A 9 17.57 35.13 -28.81
N LEU A 10 16.41 35.79 -28.69
CA LEU A 10 15.49 35.60 -27.57
C LEU A 10 14.94 34.15 -27.63
N LEU A 11 15.40 33.30 -26.73
CA LEU A 11 14.81 31.99 -26.46
C LEU A 11 13.37 32.20 -25.95
N SER A 12 12.38 31.79 -26.74
CA SER A 12 10.99 31.74 -26.30
C SER A 12 10.82 30.63 -25.27
N THR A 13 10.90 30.98 -23.99
CA THR A 13 10.45 30.13 -22.88
C THR A 13 8.94 29.97 -22.99
N ILE A 14 8.51 28.85 -23.57
CA ILE A 14 7.13 28.37 -23.48
C ILE A 14 6.91 27.99 -22.00
N PRO A 15 5.93 28.58 -21.29
CA PRO A 15 5.56 28.06 -19.99
C PRO A 15 4.92 26.70 -20.19
N THR A 16 5.64 25.65 -19.83
CA THR A 16 5.08 24.30 -19.67
C THR A 16 4.10 24.37 -18.50
N ILE A 17 2.84 24.62 -18.80
CA ILE A 17 1.76 24.44 -17.83
C ILE A 17 1.74 22.95 -17.53
N LEU A 18 2.37 22.56 -16.42
CA LEU A 18 2.11 21.28 -15.77
C LEU A 18 0.66 21.32 -15.30
N ILE A 19 -0.24 20.96 -16.19
CA ILE A 19 -1.58 20.54 -15.81
C ILE A 19 -1.33 19.30 -14.96
N SER A 20 -1.45 19.42 -13.63
CA SER A 20 -1.51 18.23 -12.79
C SER A 20 -2.67 17.42 -13.33
N THR A 21 -2.38 16.28 -13.94
CA THR A 21 -3.39 15.29 -14.28
C THR A 21 -3.99 14.82 -12.96
N ASN A 22 -5.05 15.51 -12.52
CA ASN A 22 -5.99 14.97 -11.56
C ASN A 22 -6.64 13.78 -12.28
N VAL A 23 -6.03 12.60 -12.13
CA VAL A 23 -6.64 11.36 -12.56
C VAL A 23 -7.84 11.16 -11.65
N ILE A 24 -9.01 11.60 -12.11
CA ILE A 24 -10.28 11.27 -11.49
C ILE A 24 -10.49 9.78 -11.77
N SER A 25 -10.03 8.92 -10.86
CA SER A 25 -10.34 7.50 -10.90
C SER A 25 -11.82 7.34 -10.56
N CYS A 26 -12.65 7.25 -11.59
CA CYS A 26 -14.05 6.87 -11.45
C CYS A 26 -14.14 5.44 -10.88
N GLY A 27 -14.37 5.33 -9.58
CA GLY A 27 -15.06 4.21 -8.93
C GLY A 27 -14.22 3.01 -8.46
N LYS A 28 -13.07 2.71 -9.05
CA LYS A 28 -12.28 1.51 -8.70
C LYS A 28 -11.39 1.66 -7.45
N ASP A 29 -10.92 2.86 -7.15
CA ASP A 29 -9.95 3.06 -6.06
C ASP A 29 -10.57 2.96 -4.65
N LYS A 30 -11.90 3.02 -4.53
CA LYS A 30 -12.58 3.00 -3.20
C LYS A 30 -12.47 1.66 -2.47
N ASN A 31 -12.21 0.58 -3.20
CA ASN A 31 -12.14 -0.77 -2.64
C ASN A 31 -10.69 -1.24 -2.43
N MET A 32 -9.72 -0.53 -2.98
CA MET A 32 -8.31 -0.85 -2.78
C MET A 32 -7.88 -0.36 -1.39
N VAL A 33 -7.31 -1.26 -0.60
CA VAL A 33 -6.75 -0.94 0.72
C VAL A 33 -5.29 -1.33 0.76
N GLN A 34 -4.49 -0.49 1.42
CA GLN A 34 -3.10 -0.79 1.69
C GLN A 34 -2.99 -1.49 3.04
N VAL A 35 -2.32 -2.64 3.05
CA VAL A 35 -2.03 -3.41 4.25
C VAL A 35 -0.66 -3.01 4.74
N PHE A 36 -0.53 -2.80 6.05
CA PHE A 36 0.71 -2.34 6.66
C PHE A 36 1.22 -3.28 7.72
N CYS A 37 2.54 -3.28 7.93
CA CYS A 37 3.17 -3.81 9.13
C CYS A 37 2.65 -3.07 10.37
N LEU A 38 2.57 -3.77 11.49
CA LEU A 38 2.11 -3.19 12.75
C LEU A 38 3.30 -3.00 13.69
N ASP A 39 3.29 -1.89 14.42
CA ASP A 39 4.20 -1.70 15.56
C ASP A 39 3.79 -2.67 16.68
N ASN A 40 4.71 -3.54 17.09
CA ASN A 40 4.43 -4.58 18.08
C ASN A 40 4.01 -4.05 19.46
N ARG A 41 4.38 -2.82 19.81
CA ARG A 41 4.07 -2.18 21.11
C ARG A 41 2.71 -1.52 21.10
N THR A 42 2.33 -0.91 19.97
CA THR A 42 1.10 -0.10 19.88
C THR A 42 -0.03 -0.77 19.11
N GLY A 43 0.28 -1.79 18.29
CA GLY A 43 -0.65 -2.43 17.36
C GLY A 43 -1.10 -1.52 16.21
N LYS A 44 -0.49 -0.34 16.05
CA LYS A 44 -0.84 0.61 15.00
C LYS A 44 -0.04 0.35 13.72
N PRO A 45 -0.60 0.62 12.54
CA PRO A 45 0.13 0.62 11.29
C PRO A 45 1.36 1.54 11.33
N TRP A 46 2.49 1.06 10.83
CA TRP A 46 3.64 1.92 10.57
C TRP A 46 3.27 3.00 9.55
N THR A 47 3.69 4.25 9.77
CA THR A 47 3.35 5.38 8.88
C THR A 47 4.42 5.70 7.84
N ASN A 48 5.59 5.07 7.91
CA ASN A 48 6.68 5.30 6.98
C ASN A 48 6.64 4.32 5.79
N TYR A 49 6.36 4.84 4.59
CA TYR A 49 6.15 4.08 3.35
C TYR A 49 7.27 3.09 3.01
N GLU A 50 8.53 3.40 3.38
CA GLU A 50 9.70 2.57 3.07
C GLU A 50 9.81 1.29 3.93
N ARG A 51 9.07 1.21 5.04
CA ARG A 51 9.04 0.03 5.93
C ARG A 51 7.64 -0.52 6.18
N ALA A 52 6.59 0.18 5.73
CA ALA A 52 5.25 -0.08 6.20
C ALA A 52 4.37 -0.90 5.23
N GLY A 53 4.48 -0.74 3.92
CA GLY A 53 3.54 -1.36 2.98
C GLY A 53 3.80 -2.85 2.75
N ILE A 54 2.88 -3.72 3.16
CA ILE A 54 2.93 -5.17 2.92
C ILE A 54 2.45 -5.50 1.50
N THR A 55 1.22 -5.08 1.20
CA THR A 55 0.53 -5.32 -0.07
C THR A 55 -0.59 -4.31 -0.25
N THR A 56 -1.12 -4.21 -1.46
CA THR A 56 -2.34 -3.44 -1.77
C THR A 56 -3.33 -4.40 -2.41
N LEU A 57 -4.54 -4.49 -1.87
CA LEU A 57 -5.54 -5.47 -2.29
C LEU A 57 -6.93 -4.85 -2.42
N ASP A 58 -7.78 -5.49 -3.22
CA ASP A 58 -9.20 -5.16 -3.30
C ASP A 58 -9.94 -5.86 -2.15
N LYS A 59 -10.37 -5.08 -1.14
CA LYS A 59 -11.00 -5.64 0.06
C LYS A 59 -12.29 -6.39 -0.22
N THR A 60 -12.97 -6.07 -1.32
CA THR A 60 -14.26 -6.69 -1.67
C THR A 60 -14.11 -8.11 -2.21
N LYS A 61 -12.89 -8.50 -2.57
CA LYS A 61 -12.57 -9.83 -3.08
C LYS A 61 -11.95 -10.75 -2.03
N VAL A 62 -11.59 -10.21 -0.86
CA VAL A 62 -10.97 -11.01 0.20
C VAL A 62 -12.05 -11.83 0.89
N LYS A 63 -11.95 -13.14 0.77
CA LYS A 63 -12.90 -14.08 1.37
C LYS A 63 -12.53 -14.44 2.79
N LYS A 64 -11.25 -14.73 3.03
CA LYS A 64 -10.69 -15.06 4.34
C LYS A 64 -9.20 -14.76 4.38
N TYR A 65 -8.62 -14.81 5.57
CA TYR A 65 -7.19 -14.68 5.79
C TYR A 65 -6.72 -15.68 6.86
N THR A 66 -5.45 -16.07 6.79
CA THR A 66 -4.79 -16.87 7.83
C THR A 66 -3.58 -16.12 8.39
N LEU A 67 -3.29 -16.43 9.65
CA LEU A 67 -2.20 -15.84 10.42
C LEU A 67 -1.40 -16.95 11.09
N GLN A 68 -0.11 -17.00 10.81
CA GLN A 68 0.85 -17.82 11.54
C GLN A 68 1.74 -16.89 12.36
N GLU A 69 1.94 -17.17 13.65
CA GLU A 69 2.66 -16.29 14.56
C GLU A 69 3.97 -16.92 15.04
N LEU A 70 5.06 -16.14 15.01
CA LEU A 70 6.29 -16.40 15.78
C LEU A 70 6.24 -15.56 17.06
N ARG A 71 5.64 -16.12 18.11
CA ARG A 71 5.24 -15.38 19.32
C ARG A 71 6.40 -14.70 20.05
N ALA A 72 7.58 -15.31 20.06
CA ALA A 72 8.77 -14.75 20.71
C ALA A 72 9.29 -13.48 20.01
N GLU A 73 9.01 -13.33 18.72
CA GLU A 73 9.54 -12.26 17.88
C GLU A 73 8.50 -11.19 17.55
N GLY A 74 7.22 -11.45 17.87
CA GLY A 74 6.12 -10.57 17.50
C GLY A 74 5.99 -10.41 15.99
N LEU A 75 6.14 -11.53 15.26
CA LEU A 75 6.02 -11.55 13.81
C LEU A 75 4.86 -12.44 13.39
N CYS A 76 4.18 -12.03 12.31
CA CYS A 76 3.14 -12.82 11.67
C CYS A 76 3.43 -13.04 10.19
N LYS A 77 3.13 -14.25 9.73
CA LYS A 77 2.98 -14.56 8.31
C LYS A 77 1.50 -14.47 7.95
N ILE A 78 1.20 -13.76 6.87
CA ILE A 78 -0.16 -13.39 6.49
C ILE A 78 -0.45 -13.97 5.11
N THR A 79 -1.59 -14.66 4.98
CA THR A 79 -2.09 -15.11 3.68
C THR A 79 -3.54 -14.67 3.50
N PHE A 80 -3.82 -14.00 2.38
CA PHE A 80 -5.18 -13.64 1.96
C PHE A 80 -5.67 -14.63 0.91
N TYR A 81 -6.92 -15.05 1.02
CA TYR A 81 -7.61 -15.90 0.05
C TYR A 81 -8.74 -15.12 -0.58
N PHE A 82 -8.81 -15.13 -1.90
CA PHE A 82 -9.76 -14.35 -2.67
C PHE A 82 -10.94 -15.21 -3.18
N ASP A 83 -12.04 -14.55 -3.54
CA ASP A 83 -13.26 -15.22 -4.04
C ASP A 83 -13.04 -16.00 -5.34
N ASP A 84 -12.08 -15.60 -6.16
CA ASP A 84 -11.71 -16.29 -7.40
C ASP A 84 -10.83 -17.54 -7.17
N GLY A 85 -10.54 -17.86 -5.90
CA GLY A 85 -9.70 -18.99 -5.50
C GLY A 85 -8.20 -18.71 -5.53
N SER A 86 -7.77 -17.51 -5.95
CA SER A 86 -6.38 -17.10 -5.83
C SER A 86 -6.01 -16.74 -4.38
N PHE A 87 -4.70 -16.61 -4.12
CA PHE A 87 -4.20 -16.19 -2.81
C PHE A 87 -3.00 -15.25 -2.93
N ASP A 88 -2.82 -14.41 -1.92
CA ASP A 88 -1.62 -13.59 -1.71
C ASP A 88 -1.00 -13.98 -0.35
N ASN A 89 0.16 -14.63 -0.38
CA ASN A 89 0.92 -15.02 0.83
C ASN A 89 1.86 -13.91 1.34
N THR A 90 1.62 -12.69 0.86
CA THR A 90 2.32 -11.42 1.12
C THR A 90 3.84 -11.52 1.11
N GLN A 91 4.35 -12.01 -0.02
CA GLN A 91 5.77 -12.17 -0.33
C GLN A 91 6.48 -13.33 0.38
N ASN A 92 5.72 -14.22 1.04
CA ASN A 92 6.28 -15.34 1.80
C ASN A 92 7.29 -14.88 2.88
N LYS A 93 6.98 -13.78 3.57
CA LYS A 93 7.81 -13.16 4.62
C LYS A 93 7.05 -13.07 5.94
N TRP A 94 7.82 -12.83 7.00
CA TRP A 94 7.32 -12.50 8.33
C TRP A 94 7.24 -10.98 8.48
N TRP A 95 6.09 -10.50 8.95
CA TRP A 95 5.82 -9.09 9.13
C TRP A 95 5.68 -8.76 10.60
N GLU A 96 6.15 -7.58 11.01
CA GLU A 96 6.00 -7.12 12.37
C GLU A 96 4.50 -6.98 12.72
N GLY A 97 4.13 -7.48 13.89
CA GLY A 97 2.76 -7.47 14.42
C GLY A 97 2.39 -8.82 15.01
N TYR A 98 1.84 -8.81 16.22
CA TYR A 98 1.29 -10.01 16.85
C TYR A 98 -0.03 -10.45 16.20
N LYS A 99 -0.37 -11.73 16.33
CA LYS A 99 -1.59 -12.32 15.75
C LYS A 99 -2.83 -11.54 16.17
N TYR A 100 -2.97 -11.24 17.46
CA TYR A 100 -4.12 -10.52 18.00
C TYR A 100 -4.25 -9.08 17.45
N GLN A 101 -3.14 -8.43 17.13
CA GLN A 101 -3.13 -7.09 16.54
C GLN A 101 -3.63 -7.14 15.10
N TYR A 102 -3.14 -8.11 14.31
CA TYR A 102 -3.62 -8.32 12.95
C TYR A 102 -5.10 -8.72 12.88
N ILE A 103 -5.59 -9.53 13.82
CA ILE A 103 -7.02 -9.86 13.91
C ILE A 103 -7.86 -8.58 14.06
N SER A 104 -7.49 -7.70 15.01
CA SER A 104 -8.20 -6.44 15.22
C SER A 104 -8.08 -5.51 14.00
N TYR A 105 -6.88 -5.42 13.42
CA TYR A 105 -6.61 -4.60 12.26
C TYR A 105 -7.44 -5.03 11.04
N PHE A 106 -7.47 -6.33 10.73
CA PHE A 106 -8.23 -6.87 9.60
C PHE A 106 -9.73 -6.87 9.81
N LYS A 107 -10.21 -6.99 11.06
CA LYS A 107 -11.63 -6.75 11.36
C LYS A 107 -12.05 -5.33 10.96
N ASN A 108 -11.22 -4.32 11.25
CA ASN A 108 -11.53 -2.95 10.88
C ASN A 108 -11.33 -2.66 9.38
N LEU A 109 -10.26 -3.19 8.79
CA LEU A 109 -9.88 -2.91 7.40
C LEU A 109 -10.76 -3.64 6.38
N LEU A 110 -11.04 -4.92 6.64
CA LEU A 110 -11.70 -5.84 5.72
C LEU A 110 -13.14 -6.18 6.14
N ASN A 111 -13.54 -5.84 7.38
CA ASN A 111 -14.81 -6.28 7.97
C ASN A 111 -14.97 -7.81 8.00
N LEU A 112 -13.86 -8.54 8.17
CA LEU A 112 -13.82 -10.00 8.27
C LEU A 112 -13.48 -10.44 9.70
N ASP A 113 -14.23 -11.41 10.21
CA ASP A 113 -13.89 -12.08 11.46
C ASP A 113 -12.76 -13.09 11.24
N TYR A 114 -11.91 -13.24 12.25
CA TYR A 114 -10.90 -14.28 12.23
C TYR A 114 -11.56 -15.63 12.55
N ILE A 115 -11.31 -16.62 11.69
CA ILE A 115 -11.72 -18.00 11.91
C ILE A 115 -10.43 -18.79 12.12
N GLU A 116 -10.28 -19.38 13.29
CA GLU A 116 -9.16 -20.25 13.60
C GLU A 116 -9.34 -21.58 12.84
N GLU A 117 -8.32 -21.96 12.06
CA GLU A 117 -8.26 -23.25 11.36
C GLU A 117 -7.63 -24.33 12.25
#